data_AF-A0A2D5H0G2-F1
#
_entry.id   AF-A0A2D5H0G2-F1
#
_cell.length_a   1.000
_cell.length_b   1.000
_cell.length_c   1.000
_cell.angle_alpha   90.00
_cell.angle_beta   90.00
_cell.angle_gamma   90.00
#
_symmetry.space_group_name_H-M   'P 1'
#
loop_
_entity.id
_entity.type
_entity.pdbx_description
1 polymer ?
#
loop_
_entity_poly.entity_id
_entity_poly.type
_entity_poly.pdbx_seq_one_letter_code
_entity_poly.pdbx_strand_id
1 'polypeptide(L)'
;MFAWDEHSTYIQEPPFFVDMPVTPAPISSINDARVLVSVGDSVTTDHISPAGAIKADSPAGKYLQENGITPANFNSYGSRRGNDRVMTRGTFANIRLSNLLAPGTSGGVTTYLPTGEQTSIYEASLKYKEAGTPLVVLAGGDYGMGSSRDWAAKGTFLLGIKAVIATSFERIHRSNLVGMGVLPLQFRDGESREELGLDGTETFDIELDDNLKPGQAIRVTATKENGTQVLFTAQCRIDTPVEVEYYRNGGILHKVLRDLAAS
;
A
#
# COMPACT_ATOMS: atom_id res chain seq x y z
N MET A 1 13.33 1.06 -27.31
CA MET A 1 13.57 1.12 -25.85
C MET A 1 13.94 2.53 -25.47
N PHE A 2 13.49 2.99 -24.30
CA PHE A 2 13.92 4.27 -23.73
C PHE A 2 15.34 4.11 -23.15
N ALA A 3 16.20 5.12 -23.31
CA ALA A 3 17.55 5.10 -22.77
C ALA A 3 17.52 5.61 -21.32
N TRP A 4 17.42 4.70 -20.35
CA TRP A 4 17.42 5.05 -18.94
C TRP A 4 18.77 5.65 -18.52
N ASP A 5 18.72 6.72 -17.74
CA ASP A 5 19.88 7.33 -17.10
C ASP A 5 19.85 7.00 -15.61
N GLU A 6 20.80 6.18 -15.15
CA GLU A 6 20.89 5.74 -13.75
C GLU A 6 21.07 6.92 -12.78
N HIS A 7 21.68 8.03 -13.23
CA HIS A 7 21.92 9.23 -12.45
C HIS A 7 20.71 10.19 -12.43
N SER A 8 19.69 9.94 -13.23
CA SER A 8 18.51 10.81 -13.29
C SER A 8 17.71 10.77 -11.99
N THR A 9 17.60 11.90 -11.30
CA THR A 9 16.75 12.00 -10.11
C THR A 9 15.28 12.31 -10.45
N TYR A 10 14.91 12.34 -11.72
CA TYR A 10 13.55 12.65 -12.21
C TYR A 10 12.84 11.49 -12.88
N ILE A 11 13.56 10.69 -13.67
CA ILE A 11 13.03 9.59 -14.47
C ILE A 11 13.84 8.35 -14.13
N GLN A 12 13.19 7.33 -13.58
CA GLN A 12 13.79 6.05 -13.23
C GLN A 12 12.93 4.91 -13.79
N GLU A 13 13.56 3.79 -14.12
CA GLU A 13 12.83 2.59 -14.51
C GLU A 13 12.12 2.00 -13.28
N PRO A 14 10.78 1.98 -13.25
CA PRO A 14 10.08 1.49 -12.08
C PRO A 14 10.15 -0.04 -12.00
N PRO A 15 10.23 -0.63 -10.80
CA PRO A 15 10.45 -2.06 -10.63
C PRO A 15 9.17 -2.90 -10.83
N PHE A 16 8.17 -2.41 -11.56
CA PHE A 16 6.87 -3.07 -11.70
C PHE A 16 6.95 -4.43 -12.40
N PHE A 17 7.93 -4.63 -13.28
CA PHE A 17 8.05 -5.86 -14.08
C PHE A 17 9.27 -6.71 -13.72
N VAL A 18 10.03 -6.32 -12.69
CA VAL A 18 11.22 -7.05 -12.25
C VAL A 18 10.80 -8.41 -11.71
N ASP A 19 11.47 -9.46 -12.19
CA ASP A 19 11.20 -10.87 -11.84
C ASP A 19 9.74 -11.33 -12.09
N MET A 20 9.02 -10.64 -12.99
CA MET A 20 7.65 -11.00 -13.33
C MET A 20 7.60 -12.35 -14.06
N PRO A 21 6.89 -13.37 -13.53
CA PRO A 21 6.77 -14.65 -14.22
C PRO A 21 5.84 -14.53 -15.44
N VAL A 22 6.18 -15.28 -16.50
CA VAL A 22 5.39 -15.34 -17.75
C VAL A 22 3.95 -15.75 -17.45
N THR A 23 3.77 -16.82 -16.66
CA THR A 23 2.47 -17.27 -16.18
C THR A 23 2.23 -16.72 -14.77
N PRO A 24 1.06 -16.13 -14.47
CA PRO A 24 0.76 -15.69 -13.11
C PRO A 24 0.67 -16.87 -12.15
N ALA A 25 1.11 -16.65 -10.91
CA ALA A 25 0.86 -17.59 -9.82
C ALA A 25 -0.65 -17.63 -9.49
N PRO A 26 -1.17 -18.75 -8.98
CA PRO A 26 -2.55 -18.79 -8.50
C PRO A 26 -2.76 -17.80 -7.36
N ILE A 27 -3.99 -17.29 -7.22
CA ILE A 27 -4.35 -16.49 -6.05
C ILE A 27 -4.29 -17.39 -4.81
N SER A 28 -3.64 -16.90 -3.76
CA SER A 28 -3.46 -17.60 -2.49
C SER A 28 -3.76 -16.69 -1.31
N SER A 29 -4.04 -17.29 -0.16
CA SER A 29 -4.17 -16.58 1.12
C SER A 29 -2.96 -15.70 1.42
N ILE A 30 -3.22 -14.63 2.17
CA ILE A 30 -2.19 -13.79 2.78
C ILE A 30 -2.12 -14.20 4.25
N ASN A 31 -0.99 -14.75 4.69
CA ASN A 31 -0.83 -15.26 6.05
C ASN A 31 0.17 -14.40 6.84
N ASP A 32 0.00 -14.35 8.16
CA ASP A 32 0.90 -13.68 9.11
C ASP A 32 1.18 -12.20 8.76
N ALA A 33 0.23 -11.51 8.13
CA ALA A 33 0.45 -10.14 7.69
C ALA A 33 0.46 -9.16 8.88
N ARG A 34 1.28 -8.10 8.78
CA ARG A 34 1.37 -7.04 9.80
C ARG A 34 0.80 -5.73 9.30
N VAL A 35 0.19 -4.96 10.20
CA VAL A 35 -0.30 -3.62 9.86
C VAL A 35 0.90 -2.68 9.75
N LEU A 36 1.03 -2.01 8.60
CA LEU A 36 2.03 -0.95 8.40
C LEU A 36 1.45 0.43 8.74
N VAL A 37 0.17 0.63 8.41
CA VAL A 37 -0.56 1.90 8.60
C VAL A 37 -1.95 1.60 9.14
N SER A 38 -2.31 2.25 10.24
CA SER A 38 -3.66 2.24 10.81
C SER A 38 -4.16 3.68 10.90
N VAL A 39 -5.22 4.02 10.19
CA VAL A 39 -5.70 5.40 10.03
C VAL A 39 -7.21 5.48 10.21
N GLY A 40 -7.72 6.66 10.57
CA GLY A 40 -9.15 6.91 10.72
C GLY A 40 -9.87 7.18 9.38
N ASP A 41 -10.98 7.89 9.47
CA ASP A 41 -11.83 8.24 8.32
C ASP A 41 -11.21 9.31 7.40
N SER A 42 -11.75 9.40 6.18
CA SER A 42 -11.51 10.47 5.22
C SER A 42 -10.03 10.68 4.85
N VAL A 43 -9.24 9.59 4.83
CA VAL A 43 -7.87 9.63 4.36
C VAL A 43 -7.85 9.86 2.86
N THR A 44 -7.53 11.09 2.46
CA THR A 44 -7.43 11.45 1.05
C THR A 44 -6.22 10.84 0.33
N THR A 45 -6.25 10.81 -1.01
CA THR A 45 -5.08 10.46 -1.82
C THR A 45 -3.88 11.39 -1.60
N ASP A 46 -4.08 12.60 -1.06
CA ASP A 46 -2.98 13.51 -0.70
C ASP A 46 -2.25 13.05 0.56
N HIS A 47 -2.97 12.42 1.48
CA HIS A 47 -2.38 11.80 2.65
C HIS A 47 -1.55 10.56 2.26
N ILE A 48 -2.07 9.77 1.32
CA ILE A 48 -1.40 8.56 0.81
C ILE A 48 -0.22 8.91 -0.11
N SER A 49 -0.37 9.88 -1.01
CA SER A 49 0.65 10.29 -1.99
C SER A 49 0.71 11.82 -2.07
N PRO A 50 1.42 12.48 -1.14
CA PRO A 50 1.54 13.94 -1.15
C PRO A 50 2.18 14.44 -2.44
N ALA A 51 1.74 15.61 -2.90
CA ALA A 51 2.32 16.27 -4.09
C ALA A 51 3.22 17.47 -3.75
N GLY A 52 3.24 17.89 -2.48
CA GLY A 52 3.90 19.10 -1.99
C GLY A 52 5.41 18.98 -1.79
N ALA A 53 5.95 19.84 -0.93
CA ALA A 53 7.38 19.92 -0.65
C ALA A 53 7.93 18.64 0.02
N ILE A 54 9.18 18.33 -0.28
CA ILE A 54 9.93 17.21 0.31
C ILE A 54 10.76 17.77 1.48
N LYS A 55 10.58 17.22 2.69
CA LYS A 55 11.40 17.61 3.84
C LYS A 55 12.80 16.99 3.76
N ALA A 56 13.83 17.73 4.18
CA ALA A 56 15.22 17.27 4.13
C ALA A 56 15.54 16.07 5.03
N ASP A 57 14.83 15.96 6.15
CA ASP A 57 14.96 14.85 7.09
C ASP A 57 14.08 13.63 6.73
N SER A 58 13.21 13.75 5.72
CA SER A 58 12.38 12.63 5.24
C SER A 58 13.20 11.59 4.46
N PRO A 59 12.73 10.34 4.34
CA PRO A 59 13.41 9.33 3.53
C PRO A 59 13.71 9.79 2.10
N ALA A 60 12.75 10.47 1.44
CA ALA A 60 12.94 11.02 0.11
C ALA A 60 13.99 12.15 0.07
N GLY A 61 14.01 13.01 1.09
CA GLY A 61 15.01 14.07 1.22
C GLY A 61 16.42 13.54 1.44
N LYS A 62 16.58 12.50 2.27
CA LYS A 62 17.86 11.80 2.47
C LYS A 62 18.35 11.18 1.16
N TYR A 63 17.48 10.44 0.46
CA TYR A 63 17.81 9.86 -0.85
C TYR A 63 18.28 10.92 -1.87
N LEU A 64 17.59 12.06 -1.96
CA LEU A 64 17.98 13.13 -2.87
C LEU A 64 19.35 13.74 -2.50
N GLN A 65 19.65 13.92 -1.21
CA GLN A 65 20.94 14.41 -0.73
C GLN A 65 22.08 13.42 -0.99
N GLU A 66 21.83 12.12 -0.77
CA GLU A 66 22.78 11.05 -1.10
C GLU A 66 23.12 11.02 -2.60
N ASN A 67 22.20 11.50 -3.44
CA ASN A 67 22.39 11.66 -4.89
C ASN A 67 22.83 13.08 -5.29
N GLY A 68 23.38 13.86 -4.36
CA GLY A 68 24.00 15.17 -4.63
C GLY A 68 23.00 16.33 -4.83
N ILE A 69 21.71 16.14 -4.56
CA ILE A 69 20.71 17.20 -4.68
C ILE A 69 20.59 17.96 -3.37
N THR A 70 20.76 19.28 -3.41
CA THR A 70 20.59 20.14 -2.23
C THR A 70 19.10 20.36 -1.92
N PRO A 71 18.72 20.64 -0.66
CA PRO A 71 17.31 20.85 -0.29
C PRO A 71 16.59 21.94 -1.10
N ALA A 72 17.28 23.00 -1.51
CA ALA A 72 16.73 24.05 -2.37
C ALA A 72 16.31 23.52 -3.76
N ASN A 73 16.88 22.40 -4.21
CA ASN A 73 16.67 21.79 -5.52
C ASN A 73 15.84 20.49 -5.46
N PHE A 74 15.26 20.14 -4.29
CA PHE A 74 14.39 18.97 -4.21
C PHE A 74 13.17 19.07 -5.13
N ASN A 75 12.67 20.29 -5.34
CA ASN A 75 11.38 20.54 -5.97
C ASN A 75 10.26 19.86 -5.15
N SER A 76 9.16 19.44 -5.77
CA SER A 76 8.02 18.80 -5.08
C SER A 76 7.91 17.31 -5.38
N TYR A 77 7.19 16.54 -4.55
CA TYR A 77 6.82 15.17 -4.89
C TYR A 77 6.10 15.09 -6.24
N GLY A 78 5.23 16.06 -6.54
CA GLY A 78 4.55 16.13 -7.84
C GLY A 78 5.50 16.20 -9.03
N SER A 79 6.64 16.89 -8.89
CA SER A 79 7.67 16.98 -9.93
C SER A 79 8.52 15.71 -10.08
N ARG A 80 8.50 14.83 -9.07
CA ARG A 80 9.33 13.61 -9.01
C ARG A 80 8.55 12.33 -9.35
N ARG A 81 7.35 12.46 -9.93
CA ARG A 81 6.45 11.33 -10.24
C ARG A 81 7.01 10.30 -11.22
N GLY A 82 8.03 10.65 -12.00
CA GLY A 82 8.76 9.72 -12.87
C GLY A 82 9.85 8.92 -12.15
N ASN A 83 10.08 9.17 -10.85
CA ASN A 83 11.09 8.50 -10.05
C ASN A 83 10.42 7.72 -8.91
N ASP A 84 10.29 6.41 -9.09
CA ASP A 84 9.68 5.51 -8.10
C ASP A 84 10.43 5.50 -6.77
N ARG A 85 11.75 5.69 -6.80
CA ARG A 85 12.62 5.70 -5.61
C ARG A 85 12.24 6.86 -4.68
N VAL A 86 11.87 8.02 -5.24
CA VAL A 86 11.37 9.17 -4.49
C VAL A 86 9.91 8.97 -4.07
N MET A 87 9.07 8.51 -4.99
CA MET A 87 7.63 8.45 -4.73
C MET A 87 7.25 7.36 -3.72
N THR A 88 7.93 6.22 -3.73
CA THR A 88 7.73 5.17 -2.71
C THR A 88 8.12 5.69 -1.32
N ARG A 89 9.23 6.43 -1.22
CA ARG A 89 9.67 7.11 0.01
C ARG A 89 8.71 8.21 0.48
N GLY A 90 7.95 8.79 -0.44
CA GLY A 90 6.93 9.79 -0.18
C GLY A 90 5.55 9.21 0.15
N THR A 91 5.35 7.90 -0.01
CA THR A 91 4.06 7.27 0.23
C THR A 91 3.75 7.28 1.73
N PHE A 92 2.56 7.77 2.08
CA PHE A 92 2.12 8.09 3.44
C PHE A 92 2.97 9.15 4.15
N ALA A 93 3.83 9.91 3.46
CA ALA A 93 4.72 10.90 4.08
C ALA A 93 4.06 12.28 4.29
N ASN A 94 2.74 12.40 4.11
CA ASN A 94 2.04 13.66 4.31
C ASN A 94 2.11 14.08 5.78
N ILE A 95 2.54 15.32 6.04
CA ILE A 95 2.74 15.86 7.39
C ILE A 95 1.48 15.87 8.27
N ARG A 96 0.29 15.76 7.67
CA ARG A 96 -1.00 15.73 8.37
C ARG A 96 -1.52 14.31 8.59
N LEU A 97 -0.84 13.29 8.03
CA LEU A 97 -1.19 11.91 8.32
C LEU A 97 -0.95 11.64 9.81
N SER A 98 -1.95 11.05 10.45
CA SER A 98 -1.87 10.56 11.81
C SER A 98 -2.04 9.05 11.77
N ASN A 99 -0.96 8.33 12.04
CA ASN A 99 -0.96 6.87 12.07
C ASN A 99 -1.16 6.40 13.51
N LEU A 100 -2.22 5.64 13.74
CA LEU A 100 -2.63 5.16 15.06
C LEU A 100 -1.62 4.18 15.67
N LEU A 101 -0.75 3.58 14.84
CA LEU A 101 0.37 2.76 15.31
C LEU A 101 1.51 3.58 15.94
N ALA A 102 1.57 4.89 15.69
CA ALA A 102 2.61 5.79 16.22
C ALA A 102 1.97 6.99 16.94
N PRO A 103 1.28 6.77 18.07
CA PRO A 103 0.59 7.82 18.78
C PRO A 103 1.53 8.95 19.20
N GLY A 104 1.05 10.19 19.13
CA GLY A 104 1.83 11.40 19.43
C GLY A 104 2.74 11.87 18.30
N THR A 105 2.76 11.18 17.16
CA THR A 105 3.51 11.59 15.97
C THR A 105 2.59 12.11 14.87
N SER A 106 3.18 12.75 13.85
CA SER A 106 2.50 13.13 12.62
C SER A 106 3.45 12.97 11.44
N GLY A 107 2.91 12.77 10.25
CA GLY A 107 3.72 12.50 9.06
C GLY A 107 3.82 11.01 8.75
N GLY A 108 4.79 10.67 7.92
CA GLY A 108 5.04 9.29 7.48
C GLY A 108 5.77 8.44 8.51
N VAL A 109 5.24 8.37 9.74
CA VAL A 109 5.79 7.62 10.86
C VAL A 109 4.90 6.41 11.16
N THR A 110 5.52 5.31 11.58
CA THR A 110 4.85 4.11 12.08
C THR A 110 5.70 3.46 13.17
N THR A 111 5.15 2.47 13.86
CA THR A 111 5.89 1.63 14.79
C THR A 111 6.24 0.31 14.10
N TYR A 112 7.52 -0.03 14.05
CA TYR A 112 7.96 -1.35 13.61
C TYR A 112 7.67 -2.35 14.74
N LEU A 113 6.52 -3.03 14.64
CA LEU A 113 5.94 -3.87 15.70
C LEU A 113 6.92 -4.90 16.28
N PRO A 114 7.79 -5.59 15.51
CA PRO A 114 8.73 -6.56 16.09
C PRO A 114 9.68 -6.00 17.14
N THR A 115 10.00 -4.69 17.10
CA THR A 115 10.89 -4.05 18.08
C THR A 115 10.22 -2.96 18.90
N GLY A 116 9.03 -2.49 18.50
CA GLY A 116 8.37 -1.32 19.09
C GLY A 116 9.02 0.02 18.73
N GLU A 117 9.98 0.04 17.80
CA GLU A 117 10.68 1.26 17.39
C GLU A 117 9.81 2.11 16.46
N GLN A 118 9.65 3.40 16.77
CA GLN A 118 9.06 4.37 15.85
C GLN A 118 10.07 4.74 14.75
N THR A 119 9.67 4.60 13.51
CA THR A 119 10.50 4.85 12.32
C THR A 119 9.63 5.36 11.16
N SER A 120 10.23 5.72 10.03
CA SER A 120 9.41 6.10 8.88
C SER A 120 8.67 4.90 8.30
N ILE A 121 7.49 5.12 7.72
CA ILE A 121 6.70 4.08 7.03
C ILE A 121 7.54 3.37 5.96
N TYR A 122 8.35 4.13 5.22
CA TYR A 122 9.26 3.59 4.22
C TYR A 122 10.31 2.65 4.85
N GLU A 123 11.01 3.07 5.90
CA GLU A 123 12.04 2.24 6.56
C GLU A 123 11.42 0.98 7.19
N ALA A 124 10.26 1.09 7.86
CA ALA A 124 9.53 -0.07 8.37
C ALA A 124 9.14 -1.05 7.25
N SER A 125 8.68 -0.54 6.10
CA SER A 125 8.31 -1.38 4.96
C SER A 125 9.49 -2.19 4.41
N LEU A 126 10.70 -1.60 4.40
CA LEU A 126 11.91 -2.30 3.99
C LEU A 126 12.27 -3.43 4.96
N LYS A 127 12.21 -3.17 6.28
CA LYS A 127 12.46 -4.19 7.31
C LYS A 127 11.50 -5.37 7.18
N TYR A 128 10.21 -5.11 6.98
CA TYR A 128 9.22 -6.18 6.77
C TYR A 128 9.41 -6.92 5.45
N LYS A 129 9.80 -6.23 4.37
CA LYS A 129 10.11 -6.86 3.09
C LYS A 129 11.32 -7.80 3.21
N GLU A 130 12.36 -7.39 3.93
CA GLU A 130 13.53 -8.24 4.24
C GLU A 130 13.14 -9.48 5.06
N ALA A 131 12.23 -9.32 6.03
CA ALA A 131 11.69 -10.41 6.83
C ALA A 131 10.64 -11.29 6.10
N GLY A 132 10.29 -10.97 4.85
CA GLY A 132 9.26 -11.69 4.09
C GLY A 132 7.85 -11.56 4.67
N THR A 133 7.58 -10.55 5.50
CA THR A 133 6.29 -10.36 6.18
C THR A 133 5.34 -9.56 5.28
N PRO A 134 4.16 -10.10 4.92
CA PRO A 134 3.15 -9.36 4.17
C PRO A 134 2.62 -8.16 4.97
N LEU A 135 2.26 -7.08 4.28
CA LEU A 135 1.76 -5.87 4.94
C LEU A 135 0.31 -5.59 4.61
N VAL A 136 -0.41 -5.01 5.57
CA VAL A 136 -1.78 -4.52 5.39
C VAL A 136 -1.94 -3.10 5.90
N VAL A 137 -2.99 -2.43 5.45
CA VAL A 137 -3.47 -1.14 5.98
C VAL A 137 -4.83 -1.36 6.63
N LEU A 138 -5.03 -0.78 7.81
CA LEU A 138 -6.35 -0.60 8.41
C LEU A 138 -6.79 0.85 8.22
N ALA A 139 -8.02 1.08 7.78
CA ALA A 139 -8.55 2.41 7.55
C ALA A 139 -10.01 2.56 7.98
N GLY A 140 -10.42 3.80 8.25
CA GLY A 140 -11.82 4.14 8.46
C GLY A 140 -12.62 4.25 7.15
N GLY A 141 -13.69 5.05 7.19
CA GLY A 141 -14.54 5.36 6.04
C GLY A 141 -13.88 6.29 5.03
N ASP A 142 -14.37 6.25 3.80
CA ASP A 142 -13.98 7.11 2.68
C ASP A 142 -12.48 7.08 2.36
N TYR A 143 -11.86 5.89 2.51
CA TYR A 143 -10.44 5.72 2.24
C TYR A 143 -10.09 5.99 0.78
N GLY A 144 -9.14 6.89 0.56
CA GLY A 144 -8.67 7.31 -0.76
C GLY A 144 -9.47 8.45 -1.40
N MET A 145 -10.20 9.26 -0.61
CA MET A 145 -10.98 10.38 -1.14
C MET A 145 -10.11 11.44 -1.86
N GLY A 146 -10.69 12.18 -2.79
CA GLY A 146 -10.09 13.38 -3.40
C GLY A 146 -9.61 13.16 -4.83
N SER A 147 -8.61 13.94 -5.25
CA SER A 147 -8.13 13.86 -6.64
C SER A 147 -7.48 12.51 -6.92
N SER A 148 -7.77 11.92 -8.08
CA SER A 148 -7.14 10.67 -8.48
C SER A 148 -5.63 10.87 -8.62
N ARG A 149 -4.87 10.08 -7.86
CA ARG A 149 -3.40 10.03 -7.89
C ARG A 149 -2.99 8.56 -8.04
N ASP A 150 -2.44 8.21 -9.19
CA ASP A 150 -1.96 6.86 -9.48
C ASP A 150 -0.93 6.36 -8.44
N TRP A 151 -0.07 7.27 -7.97
CA TRP A 151 0.93 7.00 -6.94
C TRP A 151 0.35 6.64 -5.58
N ALA A 152 -0.91 6.95 -5.29
CA ALA A 152 -1.55 6.45 -4.07
C ALA A 152 -1.67 4.92 -4.07
N ALA A 153 -1.91 4.30 -5.24
CA ALA A 153 -1.94 2.85 -5.35
C ALA A 153 -0.55 2.26 -5.66
N LYS A 154 0.23 2.87 -6.56
CA LYS A 154 1.60 2.41 -6.90
C LYS A 154 2.52 2.43 -5.68
N GLY A 155 2.47 3.51 -4.89
CA GLY A 155 3.24 3.64 -3.66
C GLY A 155 2.86 2.57 -2.64
N THR A 156 1.55 2.39 -2.41
CA THR A 156 1.02 1.32 -1.54
C THR A 156 1.55 -0.05 -1.94
N PHE A 157 1.49 -0.39 -3.23
CA PHE A 157 2.06 -1.61 -3.77
C PHE A 157 3.58 -1.72 -3.55
N LEU A 158 4.34 -0.67 -3.83
CA LEU A 158 5.81 -0.67 -3.71
C LEU A 158 6.32 -0.70 -2.26
N LEU A 159 5.51 -0.28 -1.30
CA LEU A 159 5.76 -0.51 0.14
C LEU A 159 5.55 -1.99 0.52
N GLY A 160 5.04 -2.85 -0.37
CA GLY A 160 4.81 -4.27 -0.10
C GLY A 160 3.45 -4.57 0.54
N ILE A 161 2.53 -3.61 0.59
CA ILE A 161 1.18 -3.80 1.10
C ILE A 161 0.40 -4.72 0.16
N LYS A 162 -0.16 -5.80 0.72
CA LYS A 162 -0.93 -6.82 0.01
C LYS A 162 -2.43 -6.59 0.09
N ALA A 163 -2.92 -5.99 1.16
CA ALA A 163 -4.33 -5.66 1.34
C ALA A 163 -4.55 -4.35 2.09
N VAL A 164 -5.69 -3.72 1.81
CA VAL A 164 -6.23 -2.60 2.60
C VAL A 164 -7.59 -3.05 3.14
N ILE A 165 -7.77 -2.98 4.45
CA ILE A 165 -9.04 -3.27 5.13
C ILE A 165 -9.62 -1.95 5.64
N ALA A 166 -10.75 -1.52 5.07
CA ALA A 166 -11.35 -0.22 5.36
C ALA A 166 -12.84 -0.31 5.69
N THR A 167 -13.40 0.68 6.38
CA THR A 167 -14.86 0.77 6.56
C THR A 167 -15.56 1.06 5.24
N SER A 168 -14.98 1.93 4.41
CA SER A 168 -15.42 2.15 3.03
C SER A 168 -14.30 2.77 2.18
N PHE A 169 -14.46 2.72 0.86
CA PHE A 169 -13.49 3.25 -0.10
C PHE A 169 -14.12 4.30 -1.01
N GLU A 170 -13.33 5.29 -1.40
CA GLU A 170 -13.63 6.07 -2.61
C GLU A 170 -13.51 5.15 -3.84
N ARG A 171 -14.47 5.27 -4.76
CA ARG A 171 -14.67 4.38 -5.91
C ARG A 171 -13.43 4.28 -6.82
N ILE A 172 -12.83 5.40 -7.19
CA ILE A 172 -11.67 5.45 -8.10
C ILE A 172 -10.43 4.89 -7.40
N HIS A 173 -10.20 5.26 -6.13
CA HIS A 173 -9.06 4.73 -5.39
C HIS A 173 -9.13 3.22 -5.22
N ARG A 174 -10.31 2.66 -4.90
CA ARG A 174 -10.54 1.21 -4.87
C ARG A 174 -10.12 0.53 -6.17
N SER A 175 -10.58 1.03 -7.33
CA SER A 175 -10.17 0.49 -8.64
C SER A 175 -8.65 0.56 -8.85
N ASN A 176 -8.01 1.64 -8.43
CA ASN A 176 -6.56 1.81 -8.56
C ASN A 176 -5.78 0.77 -7.72
N LEU A 177 -6.24 0.47 -6.50
CA LEU A 177 -5.65 -0.58 -5.66
C LEU A 177 -5.69 -1.93 -6.37
N VAL A 178 -6.87 -2.32 -6.88
CA VAL A 178 -7.02 -3.57 -7.65
C VAL A 178 -6.12 -3.57 -8.89
N GLY A 179 -6.07 -2.44 -9.61
CA GLY A 179 -5.21 -2.26 -10.78
C GLY A 179 -3.72 -2.44 -10.47
N MET A 180 -3.29 -2.21 -9.23
CA MET A 180 -1.91 -2.46 -8.78
C MET A 180 -1.73 -3.82 -8.09
N GLY A 181 -2.76 -4.66 -8.01
CA GLY A 181 -2.70 -5.97 -7.34
C GLY A 181 -2.79 -5.91 -5.81
N VAL A 182 -3.27 -4.80 -5.24
CA VAL A 182 -3.55 -4.68 -3.80
C VAL A 182 -5.01 -5.03 -3.55
N LEU A 183 -5.28 -5.92 -2.59
CA LEU A 183 -6.63 -6.41 -2.29
C LEU A 183 -7.42 -5.41 -1.43
N PRO A 184 -8.50 -4.79 -1.92
CA PRO A 184 -9.37 -3.98 -1.09
C PRO A 184 -10.40 -4.88 -0.38
N LEU A 185 -10.40 -4.84 0.94
CA LEU A 185 -11.36 -5.51 1.81
C LEU A 185 -12.15 -4.45 2.56
N GLN A 186 -13.46 -4.60 2.61
CA GLN A 186 -14.34 -3.71 3.36
C GLN A 186 -14.91 -4.45 4.56
N PHE A 187 -14.92 -3.83 5.74
CA PHE A 187 -15.68 -4.35 6.88
C PHE A 187 -17.17 -4.49 6.50
N ARG A 188 -17.90 -5.37 7.20
CA ARG A 188 -19.36 -5.45 7.02
C ARG A 188 -20.02 -4.19 7.56
N ASP A 189 -21.26 -3.97 7.15
CA ASP A 189 -22.05 -2.84 7.63
C ASP A 189 -22.15 -2.87 9.15
N GLY A 190 -21.73 -1.77 9.80
CA GLY A 190 -21.68 -1.64 11.25
C GLY A 190 -20.43 -2.23 11.92
N GLU A 191 -19.51 -2.86 11.19
CA GLU A 191 -18.20 -3.27 11.68
C GLU A 191 -17.13 -2.23 11.32
N SER A 192 -16.15 -2.08 12.21
CA SER A 192 -14.93 -1.32 11.96
C SER A 192 -13.78 -1.92 12.76
N ARG A 193 -12.59 -1.34 12.59
CA ARG A 193 -11.44 -1.67 13.42
C ARG A 193 -11.76 -1.50 14.92
N GLU A 194 -12.43 -0.42 15.29
CA GLU A 194 -12.81 -0.10 16.67
C GLU A 194 -13.86 -1.08 17.22
N GLU A 195 -14.91 -1.37 16.46
CA GLU A 195 -15.99 -2.29 16.88
C GLU A 195 -15.49 -3.72 17.05
N LEU A 196 -14.51 -4.13 16.24
CA LEU A 196 -13.84 -5.44 16.36
C LEU A 196 -12.70 -5.43 17.40
N GLY A 197 -12.42 -4.29 18.02
CA GLY A 197 -11.36 -4.13 19.02
C GLY A 197 -9.96 -4.40 18.47
N LEU A 198 -9.74 -4.10 17.20
CA LEU A 198 -8.45 -4.27 16.51
C LEU A 198 -7.58 -3.04 16.77
N ASP A 199 -6.38 -3.19 17.34
CA ASP A 199 -5.49 -2.04 17.60
C ASP A 199 -4.38 -1.89 16.54
N GLY A 200 -4.25 -2.89 15.67
CA GLY A 200 -3.27 -2.95 14.59
C GLY A 200 -1.96 -3.64 15.01
N THR A 201 -1.85 -4.12 16.25
CA THR A 201 -0.71 -4.95 16.69
C THR A 201 -0.86 -6.42 16.30
N GLU A 202 -2.03 -6.82 15.80
CA GLU A 202 -2.33 -8.20 15.44
C GLU A 202 -1.54 -8.69 14.21
N THR A 203 -1.47 -10.01 14.05
CA THR A 203 -1.21 -10.63 12.74
C THR A 203 -2.53 -10.90 12.03
N PHE A 204 -2.54 -10.83 10.70
CA PHE A 204 -3.73 -11.02 9.88
C PHE A 204 -3.54 -12.16 8.88
N ASP A 205 -4.45 -13.14 8.96
CA ASP A 205 -4.62 -14.19 7.97
C ASP A 205 -5.89 -13.92 7.15
N ILE A 206 -5.74 -13.81 5.84
CA ILE A 206 -6.81 -13.48 4.88
C ILE A 206 -6.99 -14.68 3.96
N GLU A 207 -8.12 -15.38 4.12
CA GLU A 207 -8.40 -16.63 3.40
C GLU A 207 -8.81 -16.36 1.94
N LEU A 208 -7.96 -16.76 0.99
CA LEU A 208 -8.19 -16.62 -0.45
C LEU A 208 -7.82 -17.91 -1.18
N ASP A 209 -8.49 -18.14 -2.31
CA ASP A 209 -8.14 -19.20 -3.24
C ASP A 209 -8.20 -18.71 -4.69
N ASP A 210 -7.78 -19.57 -5.62
CA ASP A 210 -7.76 -19.26 -7.03
C ASP A 210 -9.17 -19.21 -7.67
N ASN A 211 -10.24 -19.47 -6.91
CA ASN A 211 -11.62 -19.36 -7.36
C ASN A 211 -12.26 -18.02 -6.97
N LEU A 212 -11.46 -17.00 -6.61
CA LEU A 212 -11.90 -15.64 -6.25
C LEU A 212 -13.01 -15.13 -7.18
N LYS A 213 -14.17 -14.84 -6.61
CA LYS A 213 -15.31 -14.24 -7.33
C LYS A 213 -15.45 -12.76 -7.03
N PRO A 214 -16.01 -11.97 -7.97
CA PRO A 214 -16.33 -10.57 -7.72
C PRO A 214 -17.24 -10.44 -6.50
N GLY A 215 -16.94 -9.50 -5.61
CA GLY A 215 -17.77 -9.23 -4.44
C GLY A 215 -17.89 -10.42 -3.49
N GLN A 216 -16.93 -11.35 -3.43
CA GLN A 216 -17.03 -12.46 -2.48
C GLN A 216 -16.71 -12.03 -1.04
N ALA A 217 -17.34 -12.70 -0.08
CA ALA A 217 -17.03 -12.55 1.33
C ALA A 217 -15.74 -13.32 1.66
N ILE A 218 -14.82 -12.67 2.38
CA ILE A 218 -13.50 -13.19 2.74
C ILE A 218 -13.41 -13.30 4.26
N ARG A 219 -13.03 -14.48 4.73
CA ARG A 219 -12.75 -14.71 6.15
C ARG A 219 -11.39 -14.11 6.49
N VAL A 220 -11.34 -13.38 7.60
CA VAL A 220 -10.12 -12.80 8.14
C VAL A 220 -9.98 -13.20 9.60
N THR A 221 -8.80 -13.67 9.97
CA THR A 221 -8.44 -13.95 11.36
C THR A 221 -7.37 -12.95 11.79
N ALA A 222 -7.68 -12.13 12.78
CA ALA A 222 -6.70 -11.27 13.43
C ALA A 222 -6.27 -11.91 14.76
N THR A 223 -4.98 -12.22 14.91
CA THR A 223 -4.44 -12.83 16.13
C THR A 223 -3.68 -11.79 16.94
N LYS A 224 -4.17 -11.51 18.16
CA LYS A 224 -3.55 -10.58 19.10
C LYS A 224 -2.27 -11.17 19.70
N GLU A 225 -1.42 -10.32 20.27
CA GLU A 225 -0.17 -10.75 20.93
C GLU A 225 -0.38 -11.78 22.04
N ASN A 226 -1.53 -11.71 22.74
CA ASN A 226 -1.90 -12.66 23.79
C ASN A 226 -2.49 -13.99 23.24
N GLY A 227 -2.52 -14.18 21.92
CA GLY A 227 -3.08 -15.34 21.24
C GLY A 227 -4.61 -15.31 21.04
N THR A 228 -5.30 -14.28 21.52
CA THR A 228 -6.74 -14.12 21.28
C THR A 228 -6.99 -13.88 19.79
N GLN A 229 -7.90 -14.65 19.21
CA GLN A 229 -8.29 -14.51 17.81
C GLN A 229 -9.59 -13.71 17.70
N VAL A 230 -9.59 -12.73 16.80
CA VAL A 230 -10.77 -12.01 16.34
C VAL A 230 -11.07 -12.50 14.93
N LEU A 231 -12.17 -13.23 14.77
CA LEU A 231 -12.60 -13.76 13.49
C LEU A 231 -13.71 -12.86 12.95
N PHE A 232 -13.53 -12.35 11.73
CA PHE A 232 -14.53 -11.54 11.06
C PHE A 232 -14.57 -11.86 9.57
N THR A 233 -15.58 -11.33 8.88
CA THR A 233 -15.72 -11.52 7.45
C THR A 233 -15.74 -10.16 6.78
N ALA A 234 -14.79 -9.92 5.88
CA ALA A 234 -14.73 -8.71 5.08
C ALA A 234 -15.34 -8.95 3.69
N GLN A 235 -15.97 -7.92 3.14
CA GLN A 235 -16.42 -7.91 1.75
C GLN A 235 -15.22 -7.63 0.83
N CYS A 236 -14.86 -8.56 -0.07
CA CYS A 236 -13.89 -8.28 -1.11
C CYS A 236 -14.46 -7.23 -2.06
N ARG A 237 -13.71 -6.15 -2.28
CA ARG A 237 -14.09 -5.03 -3.15
C ARG A 237 -13.40 -5.10 -4.52
N ILE A 238 -13.19 -6.32 -5.01
CA ILE A 238 -12.97 -6.60 -6.42
C ILE A 238 -14.36 -6.80 -7.01
N ASP A 239 -14.87 -5.80 -7.73
CA ASP A 239 -16.31 -5.66 -7.97
C ASP A 239 -16.74 -6.30 -9.31
N THR A 240 -15.78 -6.65 -10.20
CA THR A 240 -16.09 -7.21 -11.54
C THR A 240 -15.17 -8.38 -11.92
N PRO A 241 -15.58 -9.24 -12.88
CA PRO A 241 -14.72 -10.31 -13.40
C PRO A 241 -13.41 -9.80 -14.04
N VAL A 242 -13.45 -8.64 -14.69
CA VAL A 242 -12.25 -8.02 -15.29
C VAL A 242 -11.26 -7.61 -14.20
N GLU A 243 -11.75 -7.10 -13.07
CA GLU A 243 -10.91 -6.76 -11.93
C GLU A 243 -10.30 -8.01 -11.25
N VAL A 244 -11.01 -9.15 -11.24
CA VAL A 244 -10.44 -10.44 -10.81
C VAL A 244 -9.28 -10.83 -11.72
N GLU A 245 -9.43 -10.69 -13.04
CA GLU A 245 -8.36 -10.97 -14.00
C GLU A 245 -7.13 -10.06 -13.79
N TYR A 246 -7.35 -8.77 -13.49
CA TYR A 246 -6.25 -7.87 -13.13
C TYR A 246 -5.54 -8.34 -11.87
N TYR A 247 -6.29 -8.63 -10.80
CA TYR A 247 -5.72 -9.07 -9.53
C TYR A 247 -4.94 -10.39 -9.67
N ARG A 248 -5.50 -11.39 -10.37
CA ARG A 248 -4.82 -12.67 -10.68
C ARG A 248 -3.48 -12.45 -11.39
N ASN A 249 -3.41 -11.44 -12.23
CA ASN A 249 -2.18 -11.13 -12.97
C ASN A 249 -1.16 -10.32 -12.15
N GLY A 250 -1.47 -9.94 -10.91
CA GLY A 250 -0.65 -9.03 -10.10
C GLY A 250 -0.88 -7.55 -10.44
N GLY A 251 -1.92 -7.23 -11.21
CA GLY A 251 -2.30 -5.88 -11.61
C GLY A 251 -2.51 -5.72 -13.13
N ILE A 252 -3.10 -4.58 -13.51
CA ILE A 252 -3.43 -4.26 -14.91
C ILE A 252 -2.17 -4.14 -15.78
N LEU A 253 -1.08 -3.58 -15.26
CA LEU A 253 0.17 -3.42 -16.00
C LEU A 253 0.74 -4.79 -16.40
N HIS A 254 0.74 -5.73 -15.45
CA HIS A 254 1.18 -7.11 -15.68
C HIS A 254 0.29 -7.83 -16.70
N LYS A 255 -1.04 -7.69 -16.58
CA LYS A 255 -2.00 -8.29 -17.54
C LYS A 255 -1.74 -7.80 -18.96
N VAL A 256 -1.64 -6.49 -19.14
CA VAL A 256 -1.42 -5.87 -20.46
C VAL A 256 -0.10 -6.32 -21.07
N LEU A 257 0.97 -6.39 -20.28
CA LEU A 257 2.27 -6.87 -20.78
C LEU A 257 2.20 -8.34 -21.23
N ARG A 258 1.50 -9.21 -20.49
CA ARG A 258 1.29 -10.61 -20.90
C ARG A 258 0.49 -10.70 -22.21
N ASP A 259 -0.56 -9.90 -22.34
CA ASP A 259 -1.37 -9.89 -23.55
C ASP A 259 -0.58 -9.46 -24.79
N LEU A 260 0.26 -8.43 -24.65
CA LEU A 260 1.15 -7.95 -25.71
C LEU A 260 2.26 -8.95 -26.05
N ALA A 261 2.72 -9.74 -25.09
CA ALA A 261 3.72 -10.78 -25.32
C ALA A 261 3.13 -12.05 -25.96
N ALA A 262 1.82 -12.28 -25.80
CA ALA A 262 1.10 -13.40 -26.38
C ALA A 262 0.53 -13.10 -27.79
N SER A 263 0.55 -11.84 -28.21
CA SER A 263 0.17 -11.39 -29.55
C SER A 263 1.32 -11.42 -30.53
#